data_AF-K1S5G3-F1
#
_entry.id   AF-K1S5G3-F1
#
_cell.length_a   1.000
_cell.length_b   1.000
_cell.length_c   1.000
_cell.angle_alpha   90.00
_cell.angle_beta   90.00
_cell.angle_gamma   90.00
#
_symmetry.space_group_name_H-M   'P 1'
#
loop_
_entity.id
_entity.type
_entity.pdbx_description
1 polymer ?
#
loop_
_entity_poly.entity_id
_entity_poly.type
_entity_poly.pdbx_seq_one_letter_code
_entity_poly.pdbx_strand_id
1 'polypeptide(L)'
;MSELKYLDKRGTFTLDNPDLTSYMYFPLANEAGMMSAITPDLGGDIKLDQNTFLLEPVSSENLHNNKSTRNFWVYVDGKGAWSATGRSAKQQAKLFDDDKEQVKLTAGIMWHKVERQTDEMGLKAELTTFVPYTQDKVELTKVTITNTADTTQKITSTVAIPMYARSASNIRDHRHVTSLLHRTFT
;
A
#
# COMPACT_ATOMS: atom_id res chain seq x y z
N MET A 1 10.13 -18.24 -4.65
CA MET A 1 9.77 -17.49 -3.43
C MET A 1 11.04 -17.22 -2.65
N SER A 2 11.28 -15.97 -2.31
CA SER A 2 12.29 -15.61 -1.31
C SER A 2 11.89 -16.20 0.03
N GLU A 3 12.89 -16.61 0.82
CA GLU A 3 12.67 -17.18 2.13
C GLU A 3 12.39 -16.07 3.15
N LEU A 4 11.35 -16.25 3.96
CA LEU A 4 11.06 -15.37 5.11
C LEU A 4 12.14 -15.57 6.17
N LYS A 5 12.74 -14.46 6.63
CA LYS A 5 13.83 -14.50 7.63
C LYS A 5 13.45 -13.70 8.87
N TYR A 6 13.55 -14.32 10.05
CA TYR A 6 13.44 -13.60 11.32
C TYR A 6 14.69 -12.76 11.57
N LEU A 7 14.49 -11.51 12.00
CA LEU A 7 15.56 -10.56 12.30
C LEU A 7 15.92 -10.53 13.79
N ASP A 8 15.00 -10.93 14.67
CA ASP A 8 15.17 -10.89 16.11
C ASP A 8 14.32 -11.96 16.83
N LYS A 9 14.43 -12.00 18.16
CA LYS A 9 13.61 -12.87 19.03
C LYS A 9 12.25 -12.28 19.40
N ARG A 10 11.86 -11.16 18.80
CA ARG A 10 10.56 -10.48 19.01
C ARG A 10 9.57 -10.77 17.88
N GLY A 11 9.96 -11.61 16.92
CA GLY A 11 9.11 -12.01 15.80
C GLY A 11 9.13 -11.04 14.63
N THR A 12 10.06 -10.08 14.59
CA THR A 12 10.26 -9.24 13.41
C THR A 12 10.83 -10.10 12.28
N PHE A 13 10.25 -10.02 11.08
CA PHE A 13 10.71 -10.76 9.91
C PHE A 13 10.85 -9.88 8.67
N THR A 14 11.60 -10.38 7.70
CA THR A 14 11.82 -9.73 6.41
C THR A 14 11.63 -10.67 5.23
N LEU A 15 11.27 -10.10 4.08
CA LEU A 15 11.15 -10.76 2.79
C LEU A 15 11.66 -9.86 1.67
N ASP A 16 12.56 -10.36 0.83
CA ASP A 16 13.05 -9.64 -0.35
C ASP A 16 12.15 -9.92 -1.56
N ASN A 17 11.89 -8.91 -2.39
CA ASN A 17 10.98 -8.98 -3.56
C ASN A 17 9.61 -9.61 -3.23
N PRO A 18 8.92 -9.11 -2.18
CA PRO A 18 7.63 -9.64 -1.74
C PRO A 18 6.53 -9.48 -2.81
N ASP A 19 6.69 -8.53 -3.73
CA ASP A 19 5.82 -8.25 -4.88
C ASP A 19 5.87 -9.32 -5.99
N LEU A 20 6.81 -10.26 -5.93
CA LEU A 20 6.83 -11.46 -6.77
C LEU A 20 6.03 -12.64 -6.19
N THR A 21 5.38 -12.46 -5.04
CA THR A 21 4.57 -13.49 -4.39
C THR A 21 3.09 -13.10 -4.40
N SER A 22 2.28 -13.83 -5.18
CA SER A 22 0.84 -13.60 -5.25
C SER A 22 0.13 -13.86 -3.92
N TYR A 23 -0.99 -13.16 -3.72
CA TYR A 23 -1.95 -13.36 -2.62
C TYR A 23 -1.45 -13.03 -1.21
N MET A 24 -0.23 -12.52 -1.06
CA MET A 24 0.33 -12.15 0.24
C MET A 24 -0.36 -10.92 0.81
N TYR A 25 -0.78 -11.00 2.08
CA TYR A 25 -1.22 -9.85 2.86
C TYR A 25 -0.84 -10.01 4.33
N PHE A 26 -0.82 -8.89 5.06
CA PHE A 26 -0.56 -8.82 6.48
C PHE A 26 -1.74 -8.14 7.20
N PRO A 27 -2.14 -8.59 8.40
CA PRO A 27 -3.22 -7.97 9.16
C PRO A 27 -2.75 -6.76 9.95
N LEU A 28 -3.56 -5.71 10.02
CA LEU A 28 -3.42 -4.60 10.96
C LEU A 28 -4.78 -4.35 11.61
N ALA A 29 -4.84 -4.28 12.95
CA ALA A 29 -6.10 -4.09 13.67
C ALA A 29 -5.91 -3.50 15.07
N ASN A 30 -6.99 -3.00 15.67
CA ASN A 30 -7.06 -2.64 17.08
C ASN A 30 -8.40 -3.04 17.72
N GLU A 31 -8.46 -2.94 19.05
CA GLU A 31 -9.65 -3.26 19.85
C GLU A 31 -10.81 -2.29 19.62
N ALA A 32 -10.56 -1.08 19.10
CA ALA A 32 -11.60 -0.14 18.71
C ALA A 32 -12.39 -0.60 17.47
N GLY A 33 -11.92 -1.65 16.78
CA GLY A 33 -12.60 -2.28 15.66
C GLY A 33 -12.12 -1.83 14.28
N MET A 34 -10.96 -1.17 14.18
CA MET A 34 -10.32 -0.99 12.89
C MET A 34 -9.75 -2.32 12.41
N MET A 35 -10.09 -2.74 11.19
CA MET A 35 -9.56 -3.94 10.55
C MET A 35 -9.01 -3.60 9.18
N SER A 36 -7.79 -4.04 8.90
CA SER A 36 -7.13 -3.78 7.64
C SER A 36 -6.31 -4.99 7.18
N ALA A 37 -6.34 -5.22 5.88
CA ALA A 37 -5.41 -6.11 5.20
C ALA A 37 -4.51 -5.25 4.30
N ILE A 38 -3.21 -5.51 4.34
CA ILE A 38 -2.22 -4.76 3.57
C ILE A 38 -1.29 -5.72 2.83
N THR A 39 -1.14 -5.52 1.52
CA THR A 39 -0.23 -6.30 0.66
C THR A 39 1.13 -5.58 0.54
N PRO A 40 2.17 -6.22 -0.02
CA PRO A 40 3.48 -5.59 -0.24
C PRO A 40 3.47 -4.34 -1.13
N ASP A 41 2.40 -4.12 -1.88
CA ASP A 41 2.16 -2.97 -2.74
C ASP A 41 1.02 -2.07 -2.23
N LEU A 42 0.69 -2.23 -0.95
CA LEU A 42 -0.30 -1.48 -0.17
C LEU A 42 -1.76 -1.57 -0.67
N GLY A 43 -2.08 -2.64 -1.41
CA GLY A 43 -3.44 -3.11 -1.66
C GLY A 43 -4.11 -3.72 -0.41
N GLY A 44 -5.15 -4.52 -0.62
CA GLY A 44 -6.00 -5.06 0.45
C GLY A 44 -7.21 -4.16 0.73
N ASP A 45 -7.76 -4.22 1.95
CA ASP A 45 -8.92 -3.43 2.37
C ASP A 45 -8.74 -2.75 3.74
N ILE A 46 -9.69 -1.85 4.05
CA ILE A 46 -9.89 -1.20 5.35
C ILE A 46 -11.39 -1.20 5.62
N LYS A 47 -11.80 -1.68 6.79
CA LYS A 47 -13.21 -1.76 7.20
C LYS A 47 -13.37 -1.74 8.72
N LEU A 48 -14.58 -1.41 9.18
CA LEU A 48 -14.98 -1.64 10.56
C LEU A 48 -15.94 -2.84 10.69
N ASP A 49 -16.76 -3.09 9.67
CA ASP A 49 -17.67 -4.23 9.58
C ASP A 49 -18.15 -4.42 8.11
N GLN A 50 -19.11 -5.33 7.91
CA GLN A 50 -19.70 -5.64 6.60
C GLN A 50 -20.32 -4.43 5.88
N ASN A 51 -20.75 -3.41 6.63
CA ASN A 51 -21.49 -2.26 6.13
C ASN A 51 -20.65 -0.97 6.06
N THR A 52 -19.41 -1.00 6.57
CA THR A 52 -18.57 0.18 6.76
C THR A 52 -17.15 -0.05 6.25
N PHE A 53 -17.03 -0.24 4.94
CA PHE A 53 -15.75 -0.34 4.26
C PHE A 53 -15.24 1.03 3.86
N LEU A 54 -13.98 1.35 4.20
CA LEU A 54 -13.31 2.55 3.71
C LEU A 54 -12.68 2.31 2.33
N LEU A 55 -11.93 1.22 2.17
CA LEU A 55 -11.46 0.74 0.86
C LEU A 55 -12.44 -0.29 0.28
N GLU A 56 -12.39 -0.53 -1.02
CA GLU A 56 -13.25 -1.52 -1.67
C GLU A 56 -13.12 -2.92 -1.05
N PRO A 57 -14.21 -3.65 -0.81
CA PRO A 57 -14.15 -5.05 -0.39
C PRO A 57 -13.39 -5.91 -1.42
N VAL A 58 -12.46 -6.75 -0.93
CA VAL A 58 -11.59 -7.58 -1.78
C VAL A 58 -11.63 -9.06 -1.40
N SER A 59 -11.36 -9.91 -2.40
CA SER A 59 -10.96 -11.31 -2.26
C SER A 59 -9.53 -11.51 -2.80
N SER A 60 -9.03 -12.75 -2.82
CA SER A 60 -7.66 -13.09 -3.25
C SER A 60 -7.31 -12.52 -4.62
N GLU A 61 -8.19 -12.68 -5.61
CA GLU A 61 -7.92 -12.25 -6.99
C GLU A 61 -7.84 -10.73 -7.13
N ASN A 62 -8.50 -10.00 -6.25
CA ASN A 62 -8.43 -8.55 -6.26
C ASN A 62 -7.03 -8.06 -5.85
N LEU A 63 -6.25 -8.85 -5.11
CA LEU A 63 -4.93 -8.42 -4.63
C LEU A 63 -3.92 -8.22 -5.76
N HIS A 64 -4.12 -8.84 -6.93
CA HIS A 64 -3.29 -8.60 -8.12
C HIS A 64 -4.02 -7.81 -9.21
N ASN A 65 -5.33 -8.03 -9.37
CA ASN A 65 -6.12 -7.43 -10.45
C ASN A 65 -6.60 -6.01 -10.15
N ASN A 66 -6.80 -5.65 -8.87
CA ASN A 66 -7.27 -4.32 -8.51
C ASN A 66 -6.12 -3.31 -8.55
N LYS A 67 -6.33 -2.20 -9.27
CA LYS A 67 -5.39 -1.07 -9.34
C LYS A 67 -5.63 -0.04 -8.24
N SER A 68 -6.73 -0.16 -7.50
CA SER A 68 -7.16 0.78 -6.46
C SER A 68 -6.52 0.46 -5.12
N THR A 69 -5.19 0.55 -5.05
CA THR A 69 -4.44 0.36 -3.81
C THR A 69 -4.18 1.69 -3.10
N ARG A 70 -3.82 1.64 -1.81
CA ARG A 70 -3.26 2.82 -1.14
C ARG A 70 -1.96 3.17 -1.87
N ASN A 71 -1.76 4.44 -2.19
CA ASN A 71 -0.61 4.85 -2.97
C ASN A 71 -0.05 6.20 -2.51
N PHE A 72 1.25 6.36 -2.74
CA PHE A 72 1.97 7.60 -2.56
C PHE A 72 2.80 7.84 -3.82
N TRP A 73 2.41 8.86 -4.56
CA TRP A 73 3.04 9.23 -5.82
C TRP A 73 4.12 10.27 -5.58
N VAL A 74 5.22 10.12 -6.30
CA VAL A 74 6.27 11.13 -6.40
C VAL A 74 6.45 11.45 -7.87
N TYR A 75 6.21 12.71 -8.26
CA TYR A 75 6.60 13.23 -9.56
C TYR A 75 7.98 13.87 -9.42
N VAL A 76 8.95 13.35 -10.15
CA VAL A 76 10.31 13.90 -10.21
C VAL A 76 10.44 14.74 -11.45
N ASP A 77 10.85 16.00 -11.29
CA ASP A 77 11.00 16.94 -12.41
C ASP A 77 11.96 16.36 -13.47
N GLY A 78 11.56 16.37 -14.74
CA GLY A 78 12.30 15.77 -15.85
C GLY A 78 12.29 14.23 -15.95
N LYS A 79 11.79 13.48 -14.95
CA LYS A 79 11.73 11.99 -14.98
C LYS A 79 10.32 11.41 -14.96
N GLY A 80 9.35 12.15 -14.44
CA GLY A 80 7.93 11.78 -14.45
C GLY A 80 7.43 11.16 -13.15
N ALA A 81 6.31 10.43 -13.24
CA ALA A 81 5.61 9.88 -12.09
C ALA A 81 6.16 8.52 -11.64
N TRP A 82 6.23 8.33 -10.33
CA TRP A 82 6.67 7.11 -9.68
C TRP A 82 5.73 6.79 -8.51
N SER A 83 5.38 5.51 -8.34
CA SER A 83 4.61 5.04 -7.20
C SER A 83 5.57 4.46 -6.17
N ALA A 84 5.57 5.04 -4.96
CA ALA A 84 6.36 4.50 -3.85
C ALA A 84 5.92 3.08 -3.45
N THR A 85 4.71 2.67 -3.83
CA THR A 85 4.14 1.34 -3.61
C THR A 85 4.28 0.40 -4.81
N GLY A 86 4.88 0.85 -5.93
CA GLY A 86 5.13 0.01 -7.10
C GLY A 86 3.95 -0.14 -8.04
N ARG A 87 2.81 0.47 -7.72
CA ARG A 87 1.54 0.33 -8.47
C ARG A 87 1.34 1.42 -9.51
N SER A 88 2.41 1.77 -10.23
CA SER A 88 2.29 2.52 -11.48
C SER A 88 2.31 1.56 -12.68
N ALA A 89 1.67 1.95 -13.79
CA ALA A 89 1.69 1.14 -15.00
C ALA A 89 3.12 0.85 -15.48
N LYS A 90 4.03 1.84 -15.37
CA LYS A 90 5.44 1.71 -15.76
C LYS A 90 6.19 0.70 -14.89
N GLN A 91 6.00 0.74 -13.57
CA GLN A 91 6.65 -0.21 -12.65
C GLN A 91 6.08 -1.62 -12.81
N GLN A 92 4.76 -1.76 -12.97
CA GLN A 92 4.11 -3.06 -13.17
C GLN A 92 4.51 -3.73 -14.49
N ALA A 93 4.78 -2.94 -15.54
CA ALA A 93 5.26 -3.48 -16.81
C ALA A 93 6.65 -4.14 -16.69
N LYS A 94 7.47 -3.71 -15.72
CA LYS A 94 8.83 -4.22 -15.47
C LYS A 94 8.89 -5.31 -14.39
N LEU A 95 7.76 -5.76 -13.84
CA LEU A 95 7.75 -6.63 -12.64
C LEU A 95 8.58 -7.92 -12.83
N PHE A 96 8.65 -8.43 -14.05
CA PHE A 96 9.35 -9.67 -14.40
C PHE A 96 10.61 -9.43 -15.25
N ASP A 97 11.00 -8.17 -15.43
CA ASP A 97 12.21 -7.79 -16.15
C ASP A 97 13.42 -7.75 -15.20
N ASP A 98 14.62 -7.87 -15.75
CA ASP A 98 15.86 -7.82 -14.96
C ASP A 98 16.11 -6.44 -14.31
N ASP A 99 15.51 -5.38 -14.88
CA ASP A 99 15.63 -4.00 -14.41
C ASP A 99 14.55 -3.61 -13.39
N LYS A 100 13.78 -4.57 -12.87
CA LYS A 100 12.77 -4.30 -11.84
C LYS A 100 13.43 -3.67 -10.59
N GLU A 101 12.64 -2.86 -9.89
CA GLU A 101 13.07 -2.19 -8.66
C GLU A 101 13.36 -3.17 -7.51
N GLN A 102 14.21 -2.74 -6.59
CA GLN A 102 14.49 -3.48 -5.37
C GLN A 102 13.39 -3.21 -4.35
N VAL A 103 12.76 -4.27 -3.85
CA VAL A 103 11.66 -4.17 -2.87
C VAL A 103 11.95 -5.08 -1.69
N LYS A 104 11.71 -4.56 -0.48
CA LYS A 104 11.88 -5.32 0.76
C LYS A 104 10.70 -5.07 1.69
N LEU A 105 10.11 -6.15 2.18
CA LEU A 105 9.10 -6.11 3.24
C LEU A 105 9.79 -6.43 4.57
N THR A 106 9.49 -5.64 5.61
CA THR A 106 9.79 -5.98 7.01
C THR A 106 8.52 -5.78 7.83
N ALA A 107 8.15 -6.75 8.66
CA ALA A 107 6.96 -6.65 9.50
C ALA A 107 7.21 -7.23 10.90
N GLY A 108 6.40 -6.78 11.85
CA GLY A 108 6.45 -7.21 13.25
C GLY A 108 5.08 -7.06 13.91
N ILE A 109 5.02 -7.19 15.23
CA ILE A 109 3.75 -7.18 16.00
C ILE A 109 3.42 -5.74 16.45
N MET A 110 2.39 -5.06 15.94
CA MET A 110 1.68 -5.27 14.68
C MET A 110 1.90 -4.06 13.75
N TRP A 111 2.85 -4.18 12.84
CA TRP A 111 3.21 -3.14 11.86
C TRP A 111 3.82 -3.75 10.60
N HIS A 112 3.70 -3.04 9.48
CA HIS A 112 4.12 -3.47 8.14
C HIS A 112 4.94 -2.37 7.47
N LYS A 113 6.18 -2.66 7.05
CA LYS A 113 7.06 -1.72 6.36
C LYS A 113 7.48 -2.23 5.00
N VAL A 114 7.31 -1.41 3.96
CA VAL A 114 7.82 -1.66 2.61
C VAL A 114 8.90 -0.64 2.29
N GLU A 115 10.05 -1.14 1.83
CA GLU A 115 11.12 -0.33 1.26
C GLU A 115 11.18 -0.60 -0.24
N ARG A 116 11.29 0.46 -1.03
CA ARG A 116 11.43 0.39 -2.49
C ARG A 116 12.50 1.34 -2.96
N GLN A 117 13.38 0.88 -3.83
CA GLN A 117 14.46 1.70 -4.40
C GLN A 117 14.44 1.62 -5.93
N THR A 118 14.64 2.77 -6.55
CA THR A 118 14.70 2.95 -8.00
C THR A 118 15.95 3.73 -8.38
N ASP A 119 16.81 3.10 -9.17
CA ASP A 119 18.01 3.77 -9.68
C ASP A 119 17.64 4.74 -10.81
N GLU A 120 16.62 4.41 -11.61
CA GLU A 120 16.10 5.27 -12.68
C GLU A 120 15.64 6.64 -12.15
N MET A 121 14.87 6.64 -11.04
CA MET A 121 14.46 7.92 -10.42
C MET A 121 15.50 8.46 -9.43
N GLY A 122 16.48 7.67 -9.00
CA GLY A 122 17.42 8.06 -7.94
C GLY A 122 16.72 8.31 -6.61
N LEU A 123 15.75 7.47 -6.27
CA LEU A 123 14.93 7.59 -5.06
C LEU A 123 14.86 6.27 -4.28
N LYS A 124 14.78 6.39 -2.96
CA LYS A 124 14.34 5.33 -2.05
C LYS A 124 13.09 5.79 -1.30
N ALA A 125 12.10 4.92 -1.19
CA ALA A 125 10.94 5.11 -0.32
C ALA A 125 10.90 4.06 0.79
N GLU A 126 10.45 4.49 1.97
CA GLU A 126 10.09 3.62 3.08
C GLU A 126 8.67 3.96 3.55
N LEU A 127 7.78 2.98 3.59
CA LEU A 127 6.38 3.14 3.97
C LEU A 127 6.09 2.22 5.13
N THR A 128 5.84 2.77 6.32
CA THR A 128 5.48 2.01 7.52
C THR A 128 4.02 2.24 7.85
N THR A 129 3.22 1.17 7.86
CA THR A 129 1.79 1.19 8.13
C THR A 129 1.47 0.40 9.38
N PHE A 130 0.62 0.96 10.25
CA PHE A 130 0.13 0.30 11.46
C PHE A 130 -1.22 0.89 11.88
N VAL A 131 -1.94 0.16 12.73
CA VAL A 131 -3.15 0.64 13.41
C VAL A 131 -2.75 0.94 14.86
N PRO A 132 -2.89 2.18 15.36
CA PRO A 132 -2.53 2.53 16.73
C PRO A 132 -3.38 1.80 17.78
N TYR A 133 -2.75 1.44 18.90
CA TYR A 133 -3.44 0.96 20.09
C TYR A 133 -4.08 2.14 20.85
N THR A 134 -5.15 2.68 20.27
CA THR A 134 -5.95 3.79 20.78
C THR A 134 -7.44 3.46 20.61
N GLN A 135 -8.32 4.35 21.08
CA GLN A 135 -9.76 4.21 20.86
C GLN A 135 -10.20 4.68 19.46
N ASP A 136 -9.28 5.24 18.67
CA ASP A 136 -9.57 5.71 17.33
C ASP A 136 -9.53 4.56 16.31
N LYS A 137 -10.45 4.61 15.34
CA LYS A 137 -10.51 3.64 14.24
C LYS A 137 -9.71 4.18 13.06
N VAL A 138 -8.38 4.18 13.18
CA VAL A 138 -7.47 4.78 12.18
C VAL A 138 -6.34 3.82 11.78
N GLU A 139 -5.99 3.83 10.50
CA GLU A 139 -4.76 3.23 9.97
C GLU A 139 -3.81 4.39 9.61
N LEU A 140 -2.56 4.34 10.07
CA LEU A 140 -1.56 5.37 9.81
C LEU A 140 -0.46 4.81 8.91
N THR A 141 -0.06 5.58 7.90
CA THR A 141 1.13 5.28 7.08
C THR A 141 2.12 6.44 7.18
N LYS A 142 3.34 6.16 7.64
CA LYS A 142 4.48 7.08 7.55
C LYS A 142 5.24 6.80 6.26
N VAL A 143 5.44 7.84 5.45
CA VAL A 143 6.23 7.77 4.21
C VAL A 143 7.50 8.59 4.38
N THR A 144 8.65 7.97 4.10
CA THR A 144 9.94 8.63 3.99
C THR A 144 10.43 8.50 2.56
N ILE A 145 10.77 9.62 1.92
CA ILE A 145 11.40 9.65 0.58
C ILE A 145 12.83 10.17 0.75
N THR A 146 13.79 9.41 0.25
CA THR A 146 15.21 9.72 0.30
C THR A 146 15.74 9.89 -1.12
N ASN A 147 16.38 11.04 -1.38
CA ASN A 147 17.12 11.25 -2.62
C ASN A 147 18.42 10.44 -2.57
N THR A 148 18.61 9.52 -3.52
CA THR A 148 19.81 8.68 -3.64
C THR A 148 20.70 9.09 -4.83
N ALA A 149 20.30 10.13 -5.58
CA ALA A 149 21.12 10.72 -6.63
C ALA A 149 22.23 11.62 -6.04
N ASP A 150 23.23 11.90 -6.86
CA ASP A 150 24.33 12.85 -6.60
C ASP A 150 23.92 14.32 -6.75
N THR A 151 22.71 14.57 -7.25
CA THR A 151 22.16 15.89 -7.54
C THR A 151 20.89 16.16 -6.72
N THR A 152 20.62 17.43 -6.43
CA THR A 152 19.37 17.84 -5.81
C THR A 152 18.21 17.57 -6.77
N GLN A 153 17.17 16.88 -6.28
CA GLN A 153 15.97 16.59 -7.06
C GLN A 153 14.77 17.42 -6.58
N LYS A 154 14.04 18.01 -7.52
CA LYS A 154 12.76 18.66 -7.25
C LYS A 154 11.65 17.63 -7.42
N ILE A 155 10.85 17.47 -6.36
CA ILE A 155 9.76 16.48 -6.35
C ILE A 155 8.42 17.12 -5.98
N THR A 156 7.33 16.56 -6.51
CA THR A 156 5.96 16.83 -6.08
C THR A 156 5.34 15.53 -5.58
N SER A 157 4.91 15.49 -4.33
CA SER A 157 4.31 14.31 -3.72
C SER A 157 2.79 14.39 -3.69
N THR A 158 2.11 13.27 -4.00
CA THR A 158 0.65 13.16 -3.97
C THR A 158 0.24 11.88 -3.25
N VAL A 159 -0.52 12.01 -2.17
CA VAL A 159 -1.16 10.88 -1.49
C VAL A 159 -2.43 10.50 -2.26
N ALA A 160 -2.65 9.21 -2.50
CA ALA A 160 -3.86 8.71 -3.15
C ALA A 160 -4.40 7.47 -2.42
N ILE A 161 -5.52 7.65 -1.70
CA ILE A 161 -6.24 6.57 -1.02
C ILE A 161 -7.62 6.45 -1.68
N PRO A 162 -7.90 5.39 -2.46
CA PRO A 162 -9.18 5.22 -3.13
C PRO A 162 -10.31 4.97 -2.12
N MET A 163 -11.40 5.74 -2.20
CA MET A 163 -12.49 5.64 -1.22
C MET A 163 -13.69 4.86 -1.76
N TYR A 164 -14.09 3.81 -1.02
CA TYR A 164 -15.34 3.09 -1.22
C TYR A 164 -16.44 3.58 -0.26
N ALA A 165 -16.13 3.70 1.03
CA ALA A 165 -16.95 4.36 2.05
C ALA A 165 -18.43 3.91 2.15
N ARG A 166 -18.72 2.62 1.98
CA ARG A 166 -20.08 2.05 2.07
C ARG A 166 -20.10 0.55 2.35
N SER A 167 -21.27 -0.08 2.29
CA SER A 167 -21.44 -1.52 2.56
C SER A 167 -20.86 -2.40 1.48
N ALA A 168 -20.31 -3.56 1.83
CA ALA A 168 -19.87 -4.56 0.86
C ALA A 168 -21.01 -5.08 -0.03
N SER A 169 -22.26 -4.98 0.41
CA SER A 169 -23.44 -5.29 -0.42
C SER A 169 -23.45 -4.51 -1.74
N ASN A 170 -22.83 -3.32 -1.77
CA ASN A 170 -22.81 -2.45 -2.93
C ASN A 170 -21.62 -2.68 -3.87
N ILE A 171 -20.84 -3.75 -3.72
CA ILE A 171 -19.61 -3.97 -4.50
C ILE A 171 -19.89 -3.98 -6.02
N ARG A 172 -21.04 -4.55 -6.39
CA ARG A 172 -21.58 -4.60 -7.75
C ARG A 172 -23.03 -4.16 -7.79
N ASP A 173 -23.85 -4.73 -6.91
CA ASP A 173 -25.27 -4.40 -6.82
C ASP A 173 -25.45 -2.93 -6.42
N HIS A 174 -26.18 -2.18 -7.24
CA HIS A 174 -26.36 -0.74 -7.08
C HIS A 174 -25.05 0.05 -6.86
N ARG A 175 -23.90 -0.47 -7.32
CA ARG A 175 -22.58 0.13 -7.07
C ARG A 175 -22.49 1.58 -7.53
N HIS A 176 -23.02 1.82 -8.72
CA HIS A 176 -23.10 3.15 -9.32
C HIS A 176 -24.23 3.98 -8.69
N VAL A 177 -25.41 3.41 -8.48
CA VAL A 177 -26.52 4.15 -7.85
C VAL A 177 -26.10 4.71 -6.48
N THR A 178 -25.44 3.89 -5.67
CA THR A 178 -24.92 4.29 -4.35
C THR A 178 -23.75 5.27 -4.42
N SER A 179 -23.01 5.35 -5.54
CA SER A 179 -21.96 6.37 -5.66
C SER A 179 -22.52 7.79 -5.77
N LEU A 180 -23.75 7.95 -6.31
CA LEU A 180 -24.46 9.23 -6.38
C LEU A 180 -24.85 9.79 -4.99
N LEU A 181 -24.75 8.94 -3.95
CA LEU A 181 -25.06 9.31 -2.57
C LEU A 181 -23.85 9.88 -1.83
N HIS A 182 -22.64 9.83 -2.41
CA HIS A 182 -21.47 10.42 -1.77
C HIS A 182 -21.66 11.92 -1.50
N ARG A 183 -21.11 12.35 -0.36
CA ARG A 183 -20.93 13.75 0.00
C ARG A 183 -19.46 13.92 0.38
N THR A 184 -18.77 14.78 -0.33
CA THR A 184 -17.32 15.01 -0.16
C THR A 184 -17.10 16.44 0.32
N PHE A 185 -16.24 16.60 1.31
CA PHE A 185 -15.88 17.89 1.91
C PHE A 185 -14.35 17.97 2.02
N THR A 186 -13.79 19.16 1.79
CA THR A 186 -12.35 19.45 1.83
C THR A 186 -12.07 20.64 2.71
#